data_AF-A0A6G3SBV8-F1
#
_entry.id   AF-A0A6G3SBV8-F1
#
_cell.length_a   1.000
_cell.length_b   1.000
_cell.length_c   1.000
_cell.angle_alpha   90.00
_cell.angle_beta   90.00
_cell.angle_gamma   90.00
#
_symmetry.space_group_name_H-M   'P 1'
#
loop_
_entity.id
_entity.type
_entity.pdbx_description
1 polymer ?
#
loop_
_entity_poly.entity_id
_entity_poly.type
_entity_poly.pdbx_seq_one_letter_code
_entity_poly.pdbx_strand_id
1 'polypeptide(L)'
;VAPRSLENLRREAGAAAVRLDKDDEFEAARLGRLSARAVAQLGPQADAVLVHHDLKGEHLLVSQDGRVRGVLDWTDAAVGDPA
;
A
#
# COMPACT_ATOMS: atom_id res chain seq x y z
N VAL A 1 12.40 -5.83 7.39
CA VAL A 1 11.23 -5.88 8.31
C VAL A 1 10.20 -6.81 7.69
N ALA A 2 9.61 -7.74 8.44
CA ALA A 2 8.58 -8.62 7.87
C ALA A 2 7.28 -7.83 7.61
N PRO A 3 6.51 -8.17 6.56
CA PRO A 3 5.21 -7.53 6.31
C PRO A 3 4.31 -7.67 7.53
N ARG A 4 3.59 -6.59 7.89
CA ARG A 4 2.61 -6.64 8.98
C ARG A 4 1.41 -7.47 8.54
N SER A 5 0.84 -8.25 9.46
CA SER A 5 -0.40 -8.99 9.19
C SER A 5 -1.55 -8.01 8.99
N LEU A 6 -2.14 -7.99 7.78
CA LEU A 6 -3.29 -7.14 7.46
C LEU A 6 -4.50 -7.46 8.34
N GLU A 7 -4.66 -8.71 8.74
CA GLU A 7 -5.74 -9.15 9.64
C GLU A 7 -5.50 -8.64 11.08
N ASN A 8 -4.25 -8.59 11.54
CA ASN A 8 -3.94 -7.95 12.83
C ASN A 8 -4.22 -6.44 12.77
N LEU A 9 -3.77 -5.78 11.71
CA LEU A 9 -4.03 -4.35 11.46
C LEU A 9 -5.52 -4.04 11.43
N ARG A 10 -6.34 -4.86 10.75
CA ARG A 10 -7.79 -4.71 10.69
C ARG A 10 -8.41 -4.77 12.09
N ARG A 11 -8.00 -5.75 12.92
CA ARG A 11 -8.53 -5.88 14.29
C ARG A 11 -8.13 -4.69 15.15
N GLU A 12 -6.87 -4.26 15.08
CA GLU A 12 -6.37 -3.11 15.84
C GLU A 12 -7.09 -1.81 15.42
N ALA A 13 -7.26 -1.59 14.12
CA ALA A 13 -8.01 -0.46 13.58
C ALA A 13 -9.49 -0.48 14.04
N GLY A 14 -10.13 -1.65 14.05
CA GLY A 14 -11.49 -1.81 14.56
C GLY A 14 -11.60 -1.46 16.05
N ALA A 15 -10.65 -1.92 16.87
CA ALA A 15 -10.61 -1.58 18.29
C ALA A 15 -10.38 -0.08 18.53
N ALA A 16 -9.52 0.56 17.72
CA ALA A 16 -9.28 1.99 17.78
C ALA A 16 -10.52 2.79 17.40
N ALA A 17 -11.19 2.41 16.31
CA ALA A 17 -12.39 3.11 15.86
C ALA A 17 -13.55 3.03 16.84
N VAL A 18 -13.73 1.91 17.53
CA VAL A 18 -14.73 1.82 18.62
C VAL A 18 -14.43 2.79 19.76
N ARG A 19 -13.16 3.11 20.03
CA ARG A 19 -12.81 4.12 21.03
C ARG A 19 -13.14 5.52 20.51
N LEU A 20 -12.72 5.84 19.29
CA LEU A 20 -12.95 7.15 18.68
C LEU A 20 -14.43 7.46 18.43
N ASP A 21 -15.25 6.45 18.15
CA ASP A 21 -16.70 6.57 17.98
C ASP A 21 -17.40 6.94 19.29
N LYS A 22 -16.91 6.44 20.44
CA LYS A 22 -17.42 6.86 21.76
C LYS A 22 -17.12 8.32 22.08
N ASP A 23 -16.07 8.84 21.47
CA ASP A 23 -15.61 10.22 21.65
C ASP A 23 -16.14 11.15 20.52
N ASP A 24 -17.05 10.66 19.66
CA ASP A 24 -17.61 11.36 18.48
C ASP A 24 -16.53 11.84 17.46
N GLU A 25 -15.33 11.27 17.49
CA GLU A 25 -14.21 11.65 16.58
C GLU A 25 -14.23 10.86 15.26
N PHE A 26 -14.86 9.68 15.23
CA PHE A 26 -14.88 8.83 14.05
C PHE A 26 -16.07 7.86 14.03
N GLU A 27 -16.82 7.82 12.92
CA GLU A 27 -17.91 6.84 12.72
C GLU A 27 -17.37 5.41 12.56
N ALA A 28 -17.42 4.58 13.60
CA ALA A 28 -16.89 3.20 13.57
C ALA A 28 -17.52 2.35 12.45
N ALA A 29 -18.78 2.60 12.08
CA ALA A 29 -19.48 1.91 11.01
C ALA A 29 -18.78 2.04 9.65
N ARG A 30 -18.01 3.12 9.40
CA ARG A 30 -17.26 3.32 8.14
C ARG A 30 -16.18 2.25 7.94
N LEU A 31 -15.63 1.69 9.02
CA LEU A 31 -14.69 0.58 8.96
C LEU A 31 -15.35 -0.76 8.60
N GLY A 32 -16.68 -0.87 8.64
CA GLY A 32 -17.42 -2.05 8.21
C GLY A 32 -17.15 -2.45 6.74
N ARG A 33 -16.70 -1.50 5.91
CA ARG A 33 -16.27 -1.77 4.51
C ARG A 33 -14.97 -2.59 4.43
N LEU A 34 -14.10 -2.49 5.43
CA LEU A 34 -12.85 -3.25 5.54
C LEU A 34 -13.10 -4.60 6.23
N SER A 35 -14.02 -5.39 5.65
CA SER A 35 -14.32 -6.74 6.12
C SER A 35 -13.08 -7.65 6.02
N ALA A 36 -13.06 -8.75 6.80
CA ALA A 36 -11.97 -9.74 6.70
C ALA A 36 -11.79 -10.27 5.27
N ARG A 37 -12.90 -10.44 4.52
CA ARG A 37 -12.87 -10.82 3.11
C ARG A 37 -12.24 -9.74 2.23
N ALA A 38 -12.61 -8.47 2.42
CA ALA A 38 -12.02 -7.37 1.67
C ALA A 38 -10.52 -7.23 1.97
N VAL A 39 -10.11 -7.41 3.23
CA VAL A 39 -8.70 -7.39 3.63
C VAL A 39 -7.91 -8.54 3.03
N ALA A 40 -8.50 -9.74 2.92
CA ALA A 40 -7.85 -10.87 2.24
C ALA A 40 -7.60 -10.58 0.74
N GLN A 41 -8.42 -9.75 0.10
CA GLN A 41 -8.24 -9.33 -1.30
C GLN A 41 -7.14 -8.28 -1.49
N LEU A 42 -6.72 -7.61 -0.41
CA LEU A 42 -5.59 -6.67 -0.40
C LEU A 42 -4.24 -7.37 -0.18
N GLY A 43 -4.24 -8.69 0.01
CA GLY A 43 -3.02 -9.49 0.05
C GLY A 43 -2.29 -9.52 -1.30
N PRO A 44 -1.05 -10.02 -1.34
CA PRO A 44 -0.28 -10.10 -2.58
C PRO A 44 -1.08 -10.78 -3.69
N GLN A 45 -1.25 -10.09 -4.81
CA GLN A 45 -1.91 -10.63 -6.00
C GLN A 45 -0.98 -11.66 -6.66
N ALA A 46 -1.54 -12.66 -7.34
CA ALA A 46 -0.76 -13.69 -8.05
C ALA A 46 0.17 -13.08 -9.12
N ASP A 47 -0.18 -11.88 -9.61
CA ASP A 47 0.54 -11.14 -10.64
C ASP A 47 1.49 -10.07 -10.05
N ALA A 48 1.83 -10.15 -8.77
CA ALA A 48 2.73 -9.18 -8.13
C ALA A 48 4.15 -9.28 -8.71
N VAL A 49 4.72 -8.12 -9.04
CA VAL A 49 6.06 -7.99 -9.64
C VAL A 49 6.94 -7.07 -8.82
N LEU A 50 8.26 -7.11 -9.05
CA LEU A 50 9.15 -6.09 -8.51
C LEU A 50 8.83 -4.74 -9.17
N VAL A 51 8.42 -3.76 -8.36
CA VAL A 51 8.12 -2.40 -8.75
C VAL A 51 9.06 -1.41 -8.07
N HIS A 52 9.31 -0.28 -8.73
CA HIS A 52 10.07 0.84 -8.15
C HIS A 52 9.36 1.50 -6.97
N HIS A 53 8.03 1.51 -6.99
CA HIS A 53 7.13 2.10 -5.99
C HIS A 53 7.21 3.63 -5.78
N ASP A 54 7.98 4.34 -6.61
CA ASP A 54 8.03 5.81 -6.66
C ASP A 54 8.58 6.26 -8.02
N LEU A 55 8.07 5.67 -9.11
CA LEU A 55 8.59 5.95 -10.45
C LEU A 55 8.06 7.29 -10.96
N LYS A 56 8.97 8.23 -11.23
CA LYS A 56 8.67 9.58 -11.70
C LYS A 56 9.85 10.14 -12.50
N GLY A 57 9.62 11.26 -13.19
CA GLY A 57 10.58 11.83 -14.15
C GLY A 57 11.98 12.07 -13.55
N GLU A 58 12.06 12.54 -12.31
CA GLU A 58 13.32 12.79 -11.60
C GLU A 58 14.13 11.51 -11.28
N HIS A 59 13.51 10.33 -11.40
CA HIS A 59 14.17 9.03 -11.18
C HIS A 59 14.60 8.35 -12.48
N LEU A 60 14.34 8.96 -13.65
CA LEU A 60 14.74 8.43 -14.95
C LEU A 60 15.99 9.12 -15.48
N LEU A 61 16.98 8.32 -15.84
CA LEU A 61 18.08 8.79 -16.69
C LEU A 61 17.65 8.71 -18.15
N VAL A 62 17.64 9.83 -18.85
CA VAL A 62 17.20 9.92 -20.25
C VAL A 62 18.35 10.46 -21.12
N SER A 63 18.64 9.80 -22.24
CA SER A 63 19.63 10.31 -23.21
C SER A 63 19.09 11.49 -24.02
N GLN A 64 19.96 12.22 -24.70
CA GLN A 64 19.57 13.39 -25.51
C GLN A 64 18.54 13.07 -26.61
N ASP A 65 18.49 11.83 -27.08
CA ASP A 65 17.49 11.33 -28.05
C ASP A 65 16.15 10.91 -27.39
N GLY A 66 15.97 11.17 -26.10
CA GLY A 66 14.72 10.91 -25.36
C GLY A 66 14.54 9.47 -24.87
N ARG A 67 15.54 8.60 -25.02
CA ARG A 67 15.46 7.21 -24.55
C ARG A 67 15.84 7.07 -23.08
N VAL A 68 15.09 6.28 -22.32
CA VAL A 68 15.46 5.88 -20.94
C VAL A 68 16.72 5.00 -20.97
N ARG A 69 17.68 5.31 -20.11
CA ARG A 69 18.97 4.63 -19.96
C ARG A 69 19.19 4.03 -18.58
N GLY A 70 18.40 4.43 -17.60
CA GLY A 70 18.49 3.92 -16.24
C GLY A 70 17.34 4.41 -15.36
N VAL A 71 17.15 3.72 -14.25
CA VAL A 71 16.19 4.04 -13.20
C VAL A 71 16.96 4.13 -11.89
N LEU A 72 16.86 5.27 -11.21
CA LEU A 72 17.55 5.60 -9.96
C LEU A 72 16.60 5.52 -8.77
N ASP A 73 17.15 5.50 -7.56
CA ASP A 73 16.41 5.61 -6.29
C ASP A 73 15.47 4.44 -5.93
N TRP A 74 16.05 3.24 -5.89
CA TRP A 74 15.34 1.99 -5.57
C TRP A 74 15.04 1.76 -4.07
N THR A 75 15.12 2.79 -3.22
CA THR A 75 14.91 2.61 -1.77
C THR A 75 13.50 2.16 -1.41
N ASP A 76 12.51 2.52 -2.23
CA ASP A 76 11.10 2.17 -2.03
C ASP A 76 10.66 0.89 -2.77
N ALA A 77 11.60 0.19 -3.42
CA ALA A 77 11.30 -0.98 -4.23
C ALA A 77 10.50 -2.05 -3.45
N ALA A 78 9.44 -2.57 -4.08
CA ALA A 78 8.53 -3.52 -3.47
C ALA A 78 8.11 -4.62 -4.44
N VAL A 79 7.58 -5.73 -3.93
CA VAL A 79 6.82 -6.69 -4.74
C VAL A 79 5.35 -6.31 -4.61
N GLY A 80 4.72 -5.90 -5.70
CA GLY A 80 3.38 -5.31 -5.67
C GLY A 80 2.68 -5.23 -7.01
N ASP A 81 1.57 -4.52 -7.03
CA ASP A 81 0.80 -4.20 -8.23
C ASP A 81 1.65 -3.33 -9.19
N PRO A 82 1.78 -3.67 -10.48
CA PRO A 82 2.47 -2.82 -11.45
C PRO A 82 1.76 -1.50 -11.80
N ALA A 83 0.48 -1.32 -11.43
CA ALA A 83 -0.34 -0.15 -11.76
C ALA A 83 -0.20 1.03 -10.78
#